data_AF-A0A7V3UZ18-F1
#
_entry.id   AF-A0A7V3UZ18-F1
#
_cell.length_a   1.000
_cell.length_b   1.000
_cell.length_c   1.000
_cell.angle_alpha   90.00
_cell.angle_beta   90.00
_cell.angle_gamma   90.00
#
_symmetry.space_group_name_H-M   'P 1'
#
loop_
_entity.id
_entity.type
_entity.pdbx_description
1 polymer ?
#
loop_
_entity_poly.entity_id
_entity_poly.type
_entity_poly.pdbx_seq_one_letter_code
_entity_poly.pdbx_strand_id
1 'polypeptide(L)'
;MVADTAAAVWQYATRVVTGGNVDYAAALSSDYDAAKTAASGTVWTEERAQKLDRLDVAVSSRAPAGEYDVPMARLDVAVSSRAAPGDAMSLTPAERATLADAVLDEDVQGTPATANSLRAAAKAAWAQGFGKWSLSGTTLTLFGPDGVTPVRVFLLDDPDSPRERVPA
;
A
#
# COMPACT_ATOMS: atom_id res chain seq x y z
N MET A 1 -37.62 64.29 78.27
CA MET A 1 -37.33 62.84 78.22
C MET A 1 -36.71 62.44 76.87
N VAL A 2 -35.69 63.17 76.41
CA VAL A 2 -34.97 62.90 75.13
C VAL A 2 -33.44 63.04 75.30
N ALA A 3 -32.96 63.48 76.47
CA ALA A 3 -31.53 63.62 76.75
C ALA A 3 -30.84 62.27 76.98
N ASP A 4 -31.55 61.28 77.53
CA ASP A 4 -30.96 59.97 77.88
C ASP A 4 -30.81 59.03 76.68
N THR A 5 -31.65 59.13 75.65
CA THR A 5 -31.57 58.24 74.48
C THR A 5 -30.35 58.58 73.61
N ALA A 6 -30.06 59.87 73.41
CA ALA A 6 -28.87 60.29 72.66
C ALA A 6 -27.58 59.90 73.40
N ALA A 7 -27.52 60.10 74.72
CA ALA A 7 -26.38 59.69 75.53
C ALA A 7 -26.19 58.16 75.53
N ALA A 8 -27.28 57.38 75.59
CA ALA A 8 -27.22 55.93 75.52
C ALA A 8 -26.77 55.40 74.15
N VAL A 9 -27.20 56.02 73.05
CA VAL A 9 -26.77 55.65 71.68
C VAL A 9 -25.28 55.91 71.50
N TRP A 10 -24.76 57.04 71.99
CA TRP A 10 -23.34 57.36 71.93
C TRP A 10 -22.49 56.44 72.81
N GLN A 11 -22.98 56.02 73.98
CA GLN A 11 -22.32 55.02 74.82
C GLN A 11 -22.30 53.62 74.19
N TYR A 12 -23.36 53.23 73.46
CA TYR A 12 -23.39 51.93 72.79
C TYR A 12 -22.50 51.88 71.55
N ALA A 13 -22.38 52.99 70.81
CA ALA A 13 -21.54 53.09 69.62
C ALA A 13 -20.03 53.06 69.92
N THR A 14 -19.62 53.36 71.15
CA THR A 14 -18.20 53.44 71.57
C THR A 14 -17.76 52.31 72.49
N ARG A 15 -18.52 51.22 72.58
CA ARG A 15 -18.15 50.09 73.43
C ARG A 15 -16.89 49.40 72.87
N VAL A 16 -15.75 49.71 73.47
CA VAL A 16 -14.48 49.02 73.22
C VAL A 16 -14.63 47.57 73.65
N VAL A 17 -14.40 46.64 72.72
CA VAL A 17 -14.34 45.21 73.05
C VAL A 17 -13.11 45.00 73.94
N THR A 18 -13.34 44.99 75.24
CA THR A 18 -12.29 44.83 76.24
C THR A 18 -12.46 43.44 76.83
N GLY A 19 -11.67 42.47 76.38
CA GLY A 19 -11.70 41.10 76.92
C GLY A 19 -11.87 39.95 75.93
N GLY A 20 -11.60 40.17 74.64
CA GLY A 20 -11.42 39.09 73.69
C GLY A 20 -10.61 39.64 72.53
N ASN A 21 -9.48 39.00 72.22
CA ASN A 21 -8.76 39.28 71.00
C ASN A 21 -9.77 39.19 69.86
N VAL A 22 -10.11 40.33 69.26
CA VAL A 22 -10.91 40.35 68.04
C VAL A 22 -9.92 39.98 66.92
N ASP A 23 -9.52 38.71 66.91
CA ASP A 23 -8.55 38.12 65.97
C ASP A 23 -9.11 38.03 64.54
N TYR A 24 -10.17 38.79 64.21
CA TYR A 24 -10.61 38.95 62.83
C TYR A 24 -9.52 39.58 61.97
N ALA A 25 -8.70 40.50 62.49
CA ALA A 25 -7.65 41.12 61.69
C ALA A 25 -6.52 40.13 61.34
N ALA A 26 -6.11 39.28 62.30
CA ALA A 26 -5.08 38.27 62.06
C ALA A 26 -5.60 37.12 61.18
N ALA A 27 -6.82 36.65 61.42
CA ALA A 27 -7.45 35.61 60.61
C ALA A 27 -7.79 36.11 59.19
N LEU A 28 -8.38 37.30 59.02
CA LEU A 28 -8.61 37.87 57.68
C LEU A 28 -7.30 38.17 56.97
N SER A 29 -6.25 38.64 57.66
CA SER A 29 -4.95 38.88 57.01
C SER A 29 -4.33 37.57 56.52
N SER A 30 -4.39 36.51 57.33
CA SER A 30 -3.92 35.18 56.96
C SER A 30 -4.69 34.62 55.74
N ASP A 31 -6.02 34.71 55.76
CA ASP A 31 -6.86 34.22 54.67
C ASP A 31 -6.69 35.07 53.39
N TYR A 32 -6.52 36.39 53.54
CA TYR A 32 -6.24 37.30 52.44
C TYR A 32 -4.88 37.02 51.79
N ASP A 33 -3.82 36.82 52.58
CA ASP A 33 -2.48 36.53 52.06
C ASP A 33 -2.43 35.16 51.39
N ALA A 34 -3.12 34.16 51.94
CA ALA A 34 -3.28 32.85 51.32
C ALA A 34 -4.07 32.93 49.99
N ALA A 35 -5.20 33.64 49.97
CA ALA A 35 -6.02 33.82 48.77
C ALA A 35 -5.27 34.63 47.69
N LYS A 36 -4.53 35.67 48.08
CA LYS A 36 -3.69 36.48 47.19
C LYS A 36 -2.56 35.65 46.57
N THR A 37 -1.92 34.80 47.36
CA THR A 37 -0.84 33.90 46.90
C THR A 37 -1.37 32.80 45.97
N ALA A 38 -2.58 32.29 46.23
CA ALA A 38 -3.25 31.36 45.33
C ALA A 38 -3.69 32.03 44.01
N ALA A 39 -4.23 33.25 44.09
CA ALA A 39 -4.69 34.03 42.94
C ALA A 39 -3.56 34.61 42.09
N SER A 40 -2.36 34.81 42.63
CA SER A 40 -1.20 35.32 41.90
C SER A 40 -0.59 34.32 40.91
N GLY A 41 -1.05 33.06 40.88
CA GLY A 41 -0.56 32.04 39.96
C GLY A 41 0.86 31.52 40.27
N THR A 42 1.49 32.01 41.32
CA THR A 42 2.82 31.57 41.82
C THR A 42 2.80 30.10 42.26
N VAL A 43 1.78 29.69 43.03
CA VAL A 43 1.59 28.27 43.40
C VAL A 43 1.31 27.40 42.17
N TRP A 44 0.56 27.95 41.20
CA TRP A 44 0.26 27.26 39.95
C TRP A 44 1.46 27.16 39.02
N THR A 45 2.48 28.02 39.16
CA THR A 45 3.68 28.01 38.31
C THR A 45 4.75 27.09 38.86
N GLU A 46 5.00 27.06 40.18
CA GLU A 46 6.02 26.18 40.77
C GLU A 46 5.61 24.69 40.71
N GLU A 47 4.40 24.35 41.16
CA GLU A 47 3.94 22.97 41.10
C GLU A 47 3.83 22.46 39.66
N ARG A 48 3.36 23.33 38.75
CA ARG A 48 3.26 22.99 37.33
C ARG A 48 4.63 22.89 36.69
N ALA A 49 5.59 23.76 37.03
CA ALA A 49 6.96 23.66 36.56
C ALA A 49 7.54 22.30 36.95
N GLN A 50 7.42 21.89 38.22
CA GLN A 50 7.90 20.58 38.65
C GLN A 50 7.15 19.42 37.96
N LYS A 51 5.86 19.56 37.67
CA LYS A 51 5.09 18.55 36.91
C LYS A 51 5.57 18.50 35.45
N LEU A 52 5.90 19.64 34.85
CA LEU A 52 6.46 19.74 33.50
C LEU A 52 7.88 19.18 33.45
N ASP A 53 8.73 19.45 34.44
CA ASP A 53 10.08 18.89 34.54
C ASP A 53 10.03 17.37 34.65
N ARG A 54 9.14 16.84 35.51
CA ARG A 54 8.92 15.39 35.62
C ARG A 54 8.38 14.80 34.33
N LEU A 55 7.50 15.51 33.63
CA LEU A 55 6.96 15.06 32.35
C LEU A 55 8.05 15.05 31.28
N ASP A 56 8.89 16.08 31.21
CA ASP A 56 10.00 16.18 30.28
C ASP A 56 11.02 15.06 30.50
N VAL A 57 11.39 14.79 31.75
CA VAL A 57 12.25 13.66 32.11
C VAL A 57 11.60 12.32 31.74
N ALA A 58 10.30 12.16 32.02
CA ALA A 58 9.57 10.93 31.69
C ALA A 58 9.44 10.72 30.18
N VAL A 59 9.24 11.79 29.41
CA VAL A 59 9.14 11.74 27.95
C VAL A 59 10.52 11.50 27.34
N SER A 60 11.55 12.20 27.81
CA SER A 60 12.94 12.04 27.36
C SER A 60 13.51 10.65 27.67
N SER A 61 13.11 10.03 28.79
CA SER A 61 13.51 8.65 29.12
C SER A 61 12.70 7.58 28.37
N ARG A 62 11.46 7.89 27.96
CA ARG A 62 10.65 7.04 27.08
C ARG A 62 11.04 7.16 25.62
N ALA A 63 11.55 8.31 25.20
CA ALA A 63 12.04 8.54 23.86
C ALA A 63 13.29 7.68 23.68
N PRO A 64 13.23 6.63 22.85
CA PRO A 64 14.38 5.78 22.67
C PRO A 64 15.46 6.57 21.89
N ALA A 65 16.64 6.71 22.49
CA ALA A 65 17.74 7.49 21.93
C ALA A 65 18.15 6.93 20.56
N GLY A 66 17.92 7.69 19.49
CA GLY A 66 18.30 7.31 18.12
C GLY A 66 17.47 6.19 17.48
N GLU A 67 16.41 5.70 18.15
CA GLU A 67 15.62 4.56 17.67
C GLU A 67 14.44 4.97 16.78
N TYR A 68 14.24 6.25 16.46
CA TYR A 68 13.37 6.61 15.33
C TYR A 68 14.15 6.61 14.02
N ASP A 69 15.38 7.12 14.04
CA ASP A 69 16.24 7.15 12.86
C ASP A 69 16.75 5.75 12.49
N VAL A 70 17.11 4.92 13.47
CA VAL A 70 17.74 3.61 13.19
C VAL A 70 16.77 2.58 12.59
N PRO A 71 15.58 2.31 13.14
CA PRO A 71 14.54 1.48 12.54
C PRO A 71 14.00 2.05 11.22
N MET A 72 13.83 3.37 11.11
CA MET A 72 13.40 3.97 9.84
C MET A 72 14.48 3.85 8.77
N ALA A 73 15.75 4.09 9.10
CA ALA A 73 16.87 3.86 8.19
C ALA A 73 17.02 2.38 7.83
N ARG A 74 16.81 1.46 8.79
CA ARG A 74 16.78 0.02 8.52
C ARG A 74 15.64 -0.36 7.58
N LEU A 75 14.46 0.22 7.77
CA LEU A 75 13.32 0.00 6.88
C LEU A 75 13.58 0.58 5.49
N ASP A 76 14.12 1.79 5.41
CA ASP A 76 14.47 2.45 4.15
C ASP A 76 15.51 1.65 3.36
N VAL A 77 16.58 1.20 4.03
CA VAL A 77 17.58 0.30 3.44
C VAL A 77 16.92 -1.01 2.98
N ALA A 78 16.09 -1.63 3.82
CA ALA A 78 15.44 -2.89 3.50
C ALA A 78 14.41 -2.75 2.37
N VAL A 79 13.75 -1.60 2.23
CA VAL A 79 12.80 -1.33 1.13
C VAL A 79 13.57 -1.01 -0.14
N SER A 80 14.62 -0.18 -0.05
CA SER A 80 15.50 0.16 -1.17
C SER A 80 16.30 -1.03 -1.71
N SER A 81 16.52 -2.07 -0.90
CA SER A 81 17.21 -3.29 -1.31
C SER A 81 16.29 -4.44 -1.74
N ARG A 82 14.95 -4.29 -1.63
CA ARG A 82 14.00 -5.40 -1.90
C ARG A 82 13.83 -5.72 -3.38
N ALA A 83 14.10 -4.76 -4.26
CA ALA A 83 14.11 -4.99 -5.70
C ALA A 83 14.93 -3.88 -6.36
N ALA A 84 16.08 -4.22 -6.95
CA ALA A 84 16.66 -3.34 -7.94
C ALA A 84 15.74 -3.30 -9.17
N PRO A 85 15.65 -2.17 -9.90
CA PRO A 85 15.02 -2.16 -11.21
C PRO A 85 15.64 -3.24 -12.11
N GLY A 86 14.91 -4.34 -12.33
CA GLY A 86 15.38 -5.53 -13.07
C GLY A 86 15.30 -6.86 -12.31
N ASP A 87 15.32 -6.87 -10.98
CA ASP A 87 15.39 -8.13 -10.20
C ASP A 87 14.13 -8.98 -10.27
N ALA A 88 12.93 -8.36 -10.27
CA ALA A 88 11.64 -9.07 -10.35
C ALA A 88 11.02 -9.09 -11.76
N MET A 89 11.69 -8.47 -12.75
CA MET A 89 11.19 -8.30 -14.12
C MET A 89 12.13 -8.86 -15.20
N SER A 90 13.28 -9.41 -14.81
CA SER A 90 14.21 -10.00 -15.76
C SER A 90 13.90 -11.48 -15.97
N LEU A 91 13.17 -11.78 -17.03
CA LEU A 91 13.04 -13.15 -17.53
C LEU A 91 14.40 -13.65 -18.01
N THR A 92 14.80 -14.83 -17.58
CA THR A 92 15.94 -15.55 -18.15
C THR A 92 15.73 -15.75 -19.66
N PRO A 93 16.80 -15.89 -20.46
CA PRO A 93 16.66 -16.21 -21.88
C PRO A 93 15.79 -17.44 -22.15
N ALA A 94 15.86 -18.46 -21.28
CA ALA A 94 15.04 -19.66 -21.39
C ALA A 94 13.55 -19.37 -21.15
N GLU A 95 13.20 -18.62 -20.11
CA GLU A 95 11.81 -18.23 -19.85
C GLU A 95 11.23 -17.37 -20.97
N ARG A 96 12.03 -16.45 -21.54
CA ARG A 96 11.61 -15.67 -22.71
C ARG A 96 11.35 -16.56 -23.93
N ALA A 97 12.16 -17.58 -24.14
CA ALA A 97 11.96 -18.52 -25.24
C ALA A 97 10.67 -19.33 -25.04
N THR A 98 10.41 -19.83 -23.83
CA THR A 98 9.18 -20.56 -23.49
C THR A 98 7.94 -19.69 -23.70
N LEU A 99 7.98 -18.42 -23.28
CA LEU A 99 6.88 -17.48 -23.48
C LEU A 99 6.68 -17.15 -24.96
N ALA A 100 7.76 -16.96 -25.73
CA ALA A 100 7.65 -16.72 -27.16
C ALA A 100 7.01 -17.90 -27.90
N ASP A 101 7.37 -19.13 -27.52
CA ASP A 101 6.77 -20.35 -28.10
C ASP A 101 5.27 -20.46 -27.76
N ALA A 102 4.90 -20.22 -26.50
CA ALA A 102 3.51 -20.22 -26.06
C ALA A 102 2.66 -19.14 -26.78
N VAL A 103 3.20 -17.94 -26.95
CA VAL A 103 2.52 -16.85 -27.67
C VAL A 103 2.33 -17.20 -29.15
N LEU A 104 3.32 -17.84 -29.78
CA LEU A 104 3.20 -18.28 -31.17
C LEU A 104 2.15 -19.38 -31.34
N ASP A 105 2.07 -20.33 -30.40
CA ASP A 105 1.02 -21.35 -30.40
C ASP A 105 -0.36 -20.70 -30.25
N GLU A 106 -0.54 -19.80 -29.27
CA GLU A 106 -1.81 -19.09 -29.07
C GLU A 106 -2.22 -18.26 -30.30
N ASP A 107 -1.29 -17.54 -30.92
CA ASP A 107 -1.50 -16.77 -32.16
C ASP A 107 -2.02 -17.65 -33.30
N VAL A 108 -1.46 -18.85 -33.45
CA VAL A 108 -1.88 -19.81 -34.48
C VAL A 108 -3.23 -20.41 -34.12
N GLN A 109 -3.43 -20.84 -32.86
CA GLN A 109 -4.67 -21.46 -32.39
C GLN A 109 -5.85 -20.47 -32.37
N GLY A 110 -5.61 -19.18 -32.15
CA GLY A 110 -6.64 -18.13 -32.16
C GLY A 110 -7.14 -17.76 -33.56
N THR A 111 -6.34 -17.99 -34.61
CA THR A 111 -6.70 -17.62 -35.99
C THR A 111 -7.70 -18.62 -36.59
N PRO A 112 -8.78 -18.20 -37.28
CA PRO A 112 -9.63 -19.13 -38.04
C PRO A 112 -8.87 -19.79 -39.19
N ALA A 113 -9.06 -21.10 -39.41
CA ALA A 113 -8.39 -21.85 -40.49
C ALA A 113 -8.84 -21.47 -41.92
N THR A 114 -9.83 -20.58 -42.04
CA THR A 114 -10.39 -20.08 -43.30
C THR A 114 -9.90 -18.68 -43.67
N ALA A 115 -9.07 -18.04 -42.83
CA ALA A 115 -8.54 -16.71 -43.10
C ALA A 115 -7.37 -16.73 -44.11
N ASN A 116 -7.05 -15.57 -44.69
CA ASN A 116 -6.00 -15.42 -45.70
C ASN A 116 -4.64 -15.01 -45.11
N SER A 117 -4.25 -15.57 -43.96
CA SER A 117 -2.97 -15.28 -43.29
C SER A 117 -2.07 -16.51 -43.23
N LEU A 118 -0.77 -16.32 -43.06
CA LEU A 118 0.19 -17.43 -42.91
C LEU A 118 -0.18 -18.33 -41.71
N ARG A 119 -0.64 -17.73 -40.61
CA ARG A 119 -1.12 -18.44 -39.42
C ARG A 119 -2.33 -19.32 -39.73
N ALA A 120 -3.28 -18.79 -40.50
CA ALA A 120 -4.46 -19.54 -40.95
C ALA A 120 -4.07 -20.70 -41.86
N ALA A 121 -3.10 -20.51 -42.76
CA ALA A 121 -2.56 -21.57 -43.62
C ALA A 121 -1.87 -22.67 -42.79
N ALA A 122 -1.09 -22.31 -41.78
CA ALA A 122 -0.45 -23.26 -40.86
C ALA A 122 -1.50 -24.07 -40.07
N LYS A 123 -2.51 -23.39 -39.51
CA LYS A 123 -3.62 -24.05 -38.80
C LYS A 123 -4.45 -24.93 -39.71
N ALA A 124 -4.72 -24.50 -40.94
CA ALA A 124 -5.43 -25.30 -41.93
C ALA A 124 -4.63 -26.54 -42.35
N ALA A 125 -3.31 -26.43 -42.49
CA ALA A 125 -2.45 -27.56 -42.79
C ALA A 125 -2.44 -28.59 -41.65
N TRP A 126 -2.35 -28.13 -40.39
CA TRP A 126 -2.45 -29.02 -39.23
C TRP A 126 -3.83 -29.66 -39.10
N ALA A 127 -4.90 -28.88 -39.29
CA ALA A 127 -6.27 -29.39 -39.27
C ALA A 127 -6.58 -30.36 -40.42
N GLN A 128 -5.93 -30.21 -41.57
CA GLN A 128 -6.03 -31.16 -42.68
C GLN A 128 -5.29 -32.46 -42.40
N GLY A 129 -4.37 -32.49 -41.43
CA GLY A 129 -3.73 -33.69 -40.91
C GLY A 129 -3.25 -34.62 -42.02
N PHE A 130 -2.35 -34.16 -42.90
CA PHE A 130 -1.90 -34.99 -44.03
C PHE A 130 -1.34 -36.32 -43.50
N GLY A 131 -2.00 -37.44 -43.82
CA GLY A 131 -1.63 -38.75 -43.27
C GLY A 131 -0.49 -39.39 -44.05
N LYS A 132 -0.71 -39.62 -45.34
CA LYS A 132 0.32 -40.11 -46.26
C LYS A 132 0.20 -39.39 -47.60
N TRP A 133 1.22 -39.51 -48.42
CA TRP A 133 1.15 -39.16 -49.84
C TRP A 133 1.41 -40.43 -50.66
N SER A 134 0.74 -40.58 -51.81
CA SER A 134 1.03 -41.65 -52.76
C SER A 134 1.22 -41.08 -54.16
N LEU A 135 2.22 -41.63 -54.87
CA LEU A 135 2.40 -41.44 -56.29
C LEU A 135 1.98 -42.73 -57.02
N SER A 136 1.06 -42.62 -57.98
CA SER A 136 0.64 -43.73 -58.83
C SER A 136 0.52 -43.26 -60.27
N GLY A 137 1.43 -43.71 -61.14
CA GLY A 137 1.60 -43.15 -62.47
C GLY A 137 1.81 -41.64 -62.39
N THR A 138 1.05 -40.87 -63.17
CA THR A 138 1.12 -39.41 -63.19
C THR A 138 0.28 -38.72 -62.09
N THR A 139 -0.23 -39.46 -61.10
CA THR A 139 -1.12 -38.90 -60.08
C THR A 139 -0.47 -38.87 -58.70
N LEU A 140 -0.28 -37.68 -58.14
CA LEU A 140 0.07 -37.47 -56.74
C LEU A 140 -1.18 -37.21 -55.93
N THR A 141 -1.43 -38.07 -54.94
CA THR A 141 -2.55 -37.94 -54.01
C THR A 141 -2.03 -37.67 -52.61
N LEU A 142 -2.49 -36.59 -51.99
CA LEU A 142 -2.33 -36.35 -50.56
C LEU A 142 -3.57 -36.86 -49.82
N PHE A 143 -3.35 -37.70 -48.82
CA PHE A 143 -4.42 -38.25 -48.00
C PHE A 143 -4.58 -37.47 -46.70
N GLY A 144 -5.78 -37.51 -46.14
CA GLY A 144 -6.08 -37.04 -44.80
C GLY A 144 -5.47 -37.96 -43.73
N PRO A 145 -5.77 -37.71 -42.46
CA PRO A 145 -5.05 -38.34 -41.33
C PRO A 145 -5.36 -39.82 -41.17
N ASP A 146 -6.45 -40.29 -41.77
CA ASP A 146 -6.81 -41.71 -41.86
C ASP A 146 -5.91 -42.50 -42.83
N GLY A 147 -5.11 -41.82 -43.65
CA GLY A 147 -4.28 -42.42 -44.69
C GLY A 147 -5.09 -43.06 -45.83
N VAL A 148 -6.38 -42.75 -45.95
CA VAL A 148 -7.31 -43.36 -46.90
C VAL A 148 -8.12 -42.32 -47.68
N THR A 149 -8.55 -41.22 -47.05
CA THR A 149 -9.37 -40.19 -47.70
C THR A 149 -8.50 -39.21 -48.51
N PRO A 150 -8.69 -39.05 -49.84
CA PRO A 150 -7.95 -38.06 -50.63
C PRO A 150 -8.35 -36.63 -50.25
N VAL A 151 -7.38 -35.80 -49.87
CA VAL A 151 -7.57 -34.37 -49.59
C VAL A 151 -7.29 -33.53 -50.82
N ARG A 152 -6.24 -33.88 -51.59
CA ARG A 152 -5.95 -33.28 -52.89
C ARG A 152 -5.31 -34.27 -53.84
N VAL A 153 -5.56 -34.05 -55.12
CA VAL A 153 -5.03 -34.82 -56.24
C VAL A 153 -4.38 -33.85 -57.22
N PHE A 154 -3.16 -34.14 -57.63
CA PHE A 154 -2.40 -33.40 -58.63
C PHE A 154 -2.01 -34.33 -59.78
N LEU A 155 -2.13 -33.84 -61.01
CA LEU A 155 -1.55 -34.47 -62.19
C LEU A 155 -0.11 -33.99 -62.35
N LEU A 156 0.77 -34.92 -62.69
CA LEU A 156 2.20 -34.72 -62.91
C LEU A 156 2.56 -34.96 -64.37
N ASP A 157 3.70 -34.42 -64.78
CA ASP A 157 4.19 -34.44 -66.17
C ASP A 157 4.64 -35.83 -66.62
N ASP A 158 5.25 -36.61 -65.73
CA ASP A 158 5.84 -37.91 -66.06
C ASP A 158 5.56 -38.96 -64.95
N PRO A 159 5.21 -40.21 -65.31
CA PRO A 159 4.85 -41.25 -64.33
C PRO A 159 6.03 -41.87 -63.58
N ASP A 160 7.22 -41.85 -64.17
CA ASP A 160 8.41 -42.56 -63.66
C ASP A 160 9.46 -41.59 -63.10
N SER A 161 9.42 -40.33 -63.52
CA SER A 161 10.34 -39.26 -63.11
C SER A 161 9.65 -37.89 -63.10
N PRO A 162 8.62 -37.70 -62.25
CA PRO A 162 7.87 -36.45 -62.20
C PRO A 162 8.75 -35.27 -61.82
N ARG A 163 8.60 -34.15 -62.53
CA ARG A 163 9.35 -32.91 -62.31
C ARG A 163 8.45 -31.75 -61.91
N GLU A 164 7.22 -31.74 -62.39
CA GLU A 164 6.28 -30.67 -62.11
C GLU A 164 4.83 -31.14 -62.12
N ARG A 165 3.96 -30.31 -61.54
CA ARG A 165 2.51 -30.50 -61.69
C ARG A 165 2.07 -29.95 -63.04
N VAL A 166 1.19 -30.67 -63.72
CA VAL A 166 0.47 -30.15 -64.88
C VAL A 166 -0.62 -29.20 -64.36
N PRO A 167 -0.62 -27.91 -64.75
CA PRO A 167 -1.71 -27.00 -64.40
C PRO A 167 -3.04 -27.55 -64.94
N ALA A 168 -4.10 -27.45 -64.13
CA ALA A 168 -5.45 -27.87 -64.52
C ALA A 168 -6.01 -27.00 -65.66
#